data_AF-A0A257MD75-F1
#
_entry.id   AF-A0A257MD75-F1
#
_cell.length_a   1.000
_cell.length_b   1.000
_cell.length_c   1.000
_cell.angle_alpha   90.00
_cell.angle_beta   90.00
_cell.angle_gamma   90.00
#
_symmetry.space_group_name_H-M   'P 1'
#
loop_
_entity.id
_entity.type
_entity.pdbx_description
1 polymer ?
#
loop_
_entity_poly.entity_id
_entity_poly.type
_entity_poly.pdbx_seq_one_letter_code
_entity_poly.pdbx_strand_id
1 'polypeptide(L)'
;SRLGNGSICLSRDKIYDDRSRIKPPGTLKDLFQRRMNPDDTIIVYGTPQAYSLFYSLRLMGCNATLIQGDWWKKTEWAVSNIS
;
A
#
# COMPACT_ATOMS: atom_id res chain seq x y z
N SER A 1 -7.27 19.59 8.98
CA SER A 1 -6.60 18.45 8.32
C SER A 1 -7.65 17.63 7.62
N ARG A 2 -7.64 17.56 6.29
CA ARG A 2 -8.68 16.84 5.52
C ARG A 2 -8.26 15.37 5.47
N LEU A 3 -8.82 14.53 6.35
CA LEU A 3 -8.61 13.08 6.30
C LEU A 3 -9.27 12.56 5.02
N GLY A 4 -8.46 12.27 3.99
CA GLY A 4 -8.92 11.57 2.80
C GLY A 4 -9.05 10.09 3.13
N ASN A 5 -10.26 9.64 3.46
CA ASN A 5 -10.57 8.22 3.60
C ASN A 5 -10.56 7.56 2.22
N GLY A 6 -9.38 7.25 1.70
CA GLY A 6 -9.19 6.51 0.46
C GLY A 6 -8.27 5.32 0.70
N SER A 7 -8.84 4.14 1.00
CA SER A 7 -8.07 2.90 0.95
C SER A 7 -7.86 2.52 -0.51
N ILE A 8 -6.64 2.17 -0.90
CA ILE A 8 -6.35 1.65 -2.23
C ILE A 8 -6.09 0.16 -2.09
N CYS A 9 -6.96 -0.65 -2.69
CA CYS A 9 -6.66 -2.07 -2.87
C CYS A 9 -5.62 -2.20 -3.98
N LEU A 10 -4.38 -2.55 -3.61
CA LEU A 10 -3.31 -2.81 -4.57
C LEU A 10 -3.15 -4.31 -4.73
N SER A 11 -3.45 -4.78 -5.94
CA SER A 11 -3.17 -6.14 -6.35
C SER A 11 -1.66 -6.33 -6.57
N ARG A 12 -1.20 -7.58 -6.44
CA ARG A 12 0.23 -7.93 -6.47
C ARG A 12 0.91 -7.46 -7.76
N ASP A 13 0.22 -7.56 -8.89
CA ASP A 13 0.67 -7.14 -10.23
C ASP A 13 0.94 -5.62 -10.35
N LYS A 14 0.44 -4.80 -9.41
CA LYS A 14 0.75 -3.36 -9.40
C LYS A 14 2.11 -3.06 -8.80
N ILE A 15 2.57 -3.89 -7.87
CA ILE A 15 3.82 -3.71 -7.12
C ILE A 15 4.93 -4.58 -7.70
N TYR A 16 4.58 -5.76 -8.20
CA TYR A 16 5.51 -6.76 -8.69
C TYR A 16 5.41 -6.91 -10.21
N ASP A 17 6.54 -7.22 -10.84
CA ASP A 17 6.58 -7.70 -12.23
C ASP A 17 6.24 -9.21 -12.32
N ASP A 18 6.16 -9.72 -13.55
CA ASP A 18 5.86 -11.13 -13.83
C ASP A 18 6.93 -12.10 -13.28
N ARG A 19 8.12 -11.58 -12.94
CA ARG A 19 9.24 -12.32 -12.33
C ARG A 19 9.23 -12.23 -10.81
N SER A 20 8.16 -11.72 -10.20
CA SER A 20 8.02 -11.49 -8.76
C SER A 20 9.10 -10.56 -8.18
N ARG A 21 9.66 -9.65 -8.99
CA ARG A 21 10.54 -8.57 -8.53
C ARG A 21 9.73 -7.30 -8.30
N ILE A 22 10.14 -6.52 -7.31
CA ILE A 22 9.55 -5.20 -7.04
C ILE A 22 9.79 -4.33 -8.27
N LYS A 23 8.75 -3.64 -8.76
CA LYS A 23 8.85 -2.74 -9.91
C LYS A 23 9.82 -1.59 -9.65
N PRO A 24 10.41 -1.00 -10.71
CA PRO A 24 11.36 0.09 -10.56
C PRO A 24 10.77 1.28 -9.78
N PRO A 25 11.61 2.03 -9.04
CA PRO A 25 11.16 3.17 -8.23
C PRO A 25 10.34 4.20 -9.02
N GLY A 26 10.66 4.47 -10.29
CA GLY A 26 9.89 5.39 -11.12
C GLY A 26 8.44 4.95 -11.32
N THR A 27 8.21 3.66 -11.62
CA THR A 27 6.87 3.09 -11.82
C THR A 27 6.05 3.11 -10.54
N LEU A 28 6.68 2.80 -9.40
CA LEU A 28 6.03 2.87 -8.10
C LEU A 28 5.73 4.33 -7.72
N LYS A 29 6.67 5.24 -7.95
CA LYS A 29 6.49 6.67 -7.71
C LYS A 29 5.29 7.22 -8.49
N ASP A 30 5.13 6.87 -9.76
CA ASP A 30 3.97 7.30 -10.56
C ASP A 30 2.64 6.76 -10.01
N LEU A 31 2.64 5.52 -9.51
CA LEU A 31 1.47 4.88 -8.89
C LEU A 31 1.04 5.62 -7.61
N PHE A 32 2.00 6.10 -6.82
CA PHE A 32 1.76 6.72 -5.51
C PHE A 32 1.64 8.25 -5.57
N GLN A 33 2.41 8.94 -6.41
CA GLN A 33 2.47 10.42 -6.47
C GLN A 33 1.13 11.07 -6.77
N ARG A 34 0.25 10.39 -7.51
CA ARG A 34 -1.09 10.94 -7.80
C ARG A 34 -2.00 11.00 -6.58
N ARG A 35 -1.63 10.32 -5.48
CA ARG A 35 -2.51 10.07 -4.33
C ARG A 35 -1.82 10.17 -2.97
N MET A 36 -0.52 10.44 -2.94
CA MET A 36 0.28 10.59 -1.72
C MET A 36 1.00 11.93 -1.77
N ASN A 37 0.79 12.73 -0.73
CA ASN A 37 1.66 13.86 -0.44
C ASN A 37 2.91 13.37 0.29
N PRO A 38 4.03 14.08 0.18
CA PRO A 38 5.28 13.73 0.87
C PRO A 38 5.10 13.60 2.39
N ASP A 39 4.18 14.37 2.98
CA ASP A 39 3.94 14.44 4.41
C ASP A 39 2.90 13.43 4.91
N ASP A 40 2.28 12.65 4.01
CA ASP A 40 1.24 11.71 4.37
C ASP A 40 1.82 10.49 5.11
N THR A 41 1.14 10.06 6.17
CA THR A 41 1.41 8.75 6.79
C THR A 41 0.65 7.67 6.04
N ILE A 42 1.39 6.74 5.44
CA ILE A 42 0.81 5.64 4.66
C ILE A 42 0.59 4.45 5.58
N ILE A 43 -0.67 4.08 5.77
CA ILE A 43 -1.02 2.87 6.52
C ILE A 43 -1.16 1.72 5.53
N VAL A 44 -0.35 0.68 5.73
CA VAL A 44 -0.37 -0.54 4.93
C VAL A 44 -0.94 -1.67 5.77
N TYR A 45 -1.93 -2.39 5.25
CA TYR A 45 -2.58 -3.52 5.92
C TYR A 45 -3.06 -4.53 4.87
N GLY A 46 -3.28 -5.78 5.29
CA GLY A 46 -3.82 -6.82 4.41
C GLY A 46 -3.14 -8.17 4.55
N THR A 47 -3.24 -8.96 3.49
CA THR A 47 -2.65 -10.31 3.37
C THR A 47 -1.10 -10.24 3.40
N PRO A 48 -0.37 -11.38 3.46
CA PRO A 48 1.11 -11.39 3.53
C PRO A 48 1.84 -10.53 2.48
N GLN A 49 1.18 -10.20 1.37
CA GLN A 49 1.68 -9.32 0.32
C GLN A 49 1.78 -7.84 0.77
N ALA A 50 1.07 -7.43 1.82
CA ALA A 50 1.13 -6.09 2.41
C ALA A 50 2.52 -5.77 3.00
N TYR A 51 3.23 -6.78 3.50
CA TYR A 51 4.60 -6.63 4.01
C TYR A 51 5.56 -6.15 2.92
N SER A 52 5.39 -6.69 1.71
CA SER A 52 6.19 -6.30 0.56
C SER A 52 5.94 -4.88 0.08
N LEU A 53 4.67 -4.46 0.11
CA LEU A 53 4.29 -3.08 -0.20
C LEU A 53 4.92 -2.12 0.81
N PHE A 54 4.78 -2.43 2.11
CA PHE A 54 5.39 -1.64 3.18
C PHE A 54 6.90 -1.49 2.99
N TYR A 55 7.61 -2.59 2.69
CA TYR A 55 9.04 -2.54 2.48
C TYR A 55 9.42 -1.68 1.27
N SER A 56 8.68 -1.82 0.16
CA SER A 56 8.88 -1.00 -1.04
C SER A 56 8.68 0.49 -0.76
N LEU A 57 7.64 0.86 -0.01
CA LEU A 57 7.38 2.25 0.38
C LEU A 57 8.48 2.83 1.26
N ARG A 58 8.99 2.05 2.22
CA ARG A 58 10.12 2.46 3.06
C ARG A 58 11.40 2.67 2.25
N LEU A 59 11.70 1.79 1.29
CA LEU A 59 12.85 1.95 0.40
C LEU A 59 12.78 3.22 -0.47
N MET A 60 11.58 3.70 -0.80
CA MET A 60 11.38 4.95 -1.52
C MET A 60 11.42 6.19 -0.63
N GLY A 61 11.62 6.03 0.68
CA GLY A 61 11.66 7.14 1.64
C GLY A 61 10.29 7.63 2.10
N CYS A 62 9.21 6.89 1.82
CA CYS A 62 7.87 7.28 2.26
C CYS A 62 7.66 6.95 3.76
N ASN A 63 6.87 7.77 4.43
CA ASN A 63 6.47 7.55 5.82
C ASN A 63 5.36 6.48 5.92
N ALA A 64 5.74 5.21 5.81
CA ALA A 64 4.81 4.08 5.82
C ALA A 64 4.81 3.31 7.14
N THR A 65 3.64 2.85 7.59
CA THR A 65 3.47 2.00 8.78
C THR A 65 2.66 0.76 8.41
N LEU A 66 3.15 -0.41 8.81
CA LEU A 66 2.45 -1.68 8.61
C LEU A 66 1.59 -2.01 9.83
N ILE A 67 0.30 -2.24 9.60
CA ILE A 67 -0.58 -2.86 10.61
C ILE A 67 -0.41 -4.37 10.48
N GLN A 68 0.26 -4.97 11.46
CA GLN A 68 0.51 -6.40 11.51
C GLN A 68 -0.73 -7.16 11.99
N GLY A 69 -0.94 -8.36 11.45
CA GLY A 69 -1.98 -9.29 11.88
C GLY A 69 -3.29 -9.17 11.09
N ASP A 70 -4.33 -9.76 11.67
CA ASP A 70 -5.62 -9.99 11.01
C ASP A 70 -6.70 -8.97 11.42
N TRP A 71 -6.32 -7.86 12.06
CA TRP A 71 -7.30 -6.85 12.50
C TRP A 71 -8.13 -6.30 11.36
N TRP A 72 -7.54 -6.12 10.17
CA TRP A 72 -8.26 -5.73 8.97
C TRP A 72 -9.29 -6.76 8.50
N LYS A 73 -9.29 -8.01 8.98
CA LYS A 73 -10.33 -9.00 8.63
C LYS A 73 -11.61 -8.85 9.47
N LYS A 74 -11.53 -8.14 10.60
CA LYS A 74 -12.60 -8.09 11.62
C LYS A 74 -13.27 -6.73 11.75
N THR A 75 -12.94 -5.78 10.88
CA THR A 75 -13.52 -4.44 10.92
C THR A 75 -14.50 -4.23 9.78
N GLU A 76 -15.63 -3.58 10.06
CA GLU A 76 -16.55 -3.00 9.07
C GLU A 76 -15.88 -1.97 8.13
N TRP A 77 -14.69 -1.48 8.52
CA TRP A 77 -13.82 -0.62 7.71
C TRP A 77 -12.87 -1.38 6.77
N ALA A 78 -12.94 -2.72 6.78
CA ALA A 78 -12.17 -3.55 5.89
C ALA A 78 -12.71 -3.41 4.47
N VAL A 79 -11.94 -2.77 3.60
CA VAL A 79 -12.30 -2.71 2.18
C VAL A 79 -11.97 -4.04 1.52
N SER A 80 -12.97 -4.92 1.47
CA SER A 80 -12.98 -6.10 0.61
C SER A 80 -13.43 -5.67 -0.80
N ASN A 81 -12.58 -5.94 -1.79
CA ASN A 81 -13.03 -5.88 -3.18
C ASN A 81 -13.93 -7.11 -3.39
N ILE A 82 -15.25 -6.92 -3.33
CA ILE A 82 -16.22 -7.95 -3.71
C ILE A 82 -16.09 -8.08 -5.23
N SER A 83 -15.64 -9.26 -5.68
CA SER A 83 -15.58 -9.65 -7.09
C SER A 83 -16.96 -9.73 -7.72
#